data_AF-A0AAE3CE88-F1
#
_entry.id   AF-A0AAE3CE88-F1
#
_cell.length_a   1.000
_cell.length_b   1.000
_cell.length_c   1.000
_cell.angle_alpha   90.00
_cell.angle_beta   90.00
_cell.angle_gamma   90.00
#
_symmetry.space_group_name_H-M   'P 1'
#
loop_
_entity.id
_entity.type
_entity.pdbx_description
1 polymer ?
#
loop_
_entity_poly.entity_id
_entity_poly.type
_entity_poly.pdbx_seq_one_letter_code
_entity_poly.pdbx_strand_id
1 'polypeptide(L)'
;MTDSQKSKEYGSIIDCPICRNLPQKKELDLEHVGQGKVPAELNQLSVVLLFNLEPEHQYSSNTVKLLKCPKCGTYYYFNHYVDEGEHFMDPTSNDILIRRYPPLTVIHFLEGIINEIPGTFPQPIGKLKVAFMEGRYPYPNEPSEKGRGESLETVTKELGEIKGRYNTIIEEFTDVVKEESPEWHLKKYMVESLAMHFAKEDDWSSISELLLKHKDPVIRVEALSFLVDYSLGNAGVIDLIHVPYDIREKLEKIVKRRKKHLDEIVQVASELALSKHGYTYEYDPGFGESKYYKASIQAVGLQNIAVLARYRDLSHLVPQLINLLSEDENLNYHVCWTLEPISKESRENAKLILELINKVDRKIRQDKEVQRLIKECEEQIKKRKKGKEKKKKPT
;
A
#
# COMPACT_ATOMS: atom_id res chain seq x y z
N MET A 1 -36.61 19.10 -9.56
CA MET A 1 -35.69 19.05 -8.40
C MET A 1 -34.30 18.84 -8.96
N THR A 2 -33.37 19.74 -8.65
CA THR A 2 -31.99 19.71 -9.18
C THR A 2 -31.17 18.66 -8.43
N ASP A 3 -30.23 18.00 -9.11
CA ASP A 3 -29.36 16.94 -8.55
C ASP A 3 -28.58 17.38 -7.29
N SER A 4 -28.42 18.68 -7.09
CA SER A 4 -27.81 19.30 -5.90
C SER A 4 -28.58 19.08 -4.59
N GLN A 5 -29.87 18.70 -4.61
CA GLN A 5 -30.65 18.46 -3.37
C GLN A 5 -30.60 17.00 -2.87
N LYS A 6 -30.08 16.05 -3.65
CA LYS A 6 -29.94 14.64 -3.22
C LYS A 6 -28.66 14.37 -2.40
N SER A 7 -27.72 15.32 -2.31
CA SER A 7 -26.43 15.12 -1.62
C SER A 7 -26.45 15.20 -0.10
N LYS A 8 -27.60 15.49 0.53
CA LYS A 8 -27.70 15.70 1.99
C LYS A 8 -28.03 14.46 2.83
N GLU A 9 -28.01 13.26 2.25
CA GLU A 9 -28.28 12.04 3.02
C GLU A 9 -27.12 11.66 3.96
N TYR A 10 -25.89 12.03 3.61
CA TYR A 10 -24.70 11.64 4.34
C TYR A 10 -23.91 12.85 4.84
N GLY A 11 -23.38 12.74 6.07
CA GLY A 11 -22.44 13.71 6.62
C GLY A 11 -20.99 13.43 6.19
N SER A 12 -20.09 14.35 6.50
CA SER A 12 -18.65 14.19 6.27
C SER A 12 -18.10 12.97 7.02
N ILE A 13 -17.09 12.31 6.44
CA ILE A 13 -16.38 11.22 7.12
C ILE A 13 -15.61 11.70 8.36
N ILE A 14 -15.19 12.96 8.39
CA ILE A 14 -14.39 13.54 9.49
C ILE A 14 -15.20 13.62 10.77
N ASP A 15 -16.47 14.01 10.63
CA ASP A 15 -17.43 14.13 11.72
C ASP A 15 -18.16 12.82 12.00
N CYS A 16 -17.85 11.74 11.27
CA CYS A 16 -18.54 10.48 11.42
C CYS A 16 -18.06 9.72 12.67
N PRO A 17 -18.91 9.54 13.70
CA PRO A 17 -18.52 8.90 14.95
C PRO A 17 -18.24 7.39 14.80
N ILE A 18 -18.65 6.79 13.69
CA ILE A 18 -18.41 5.37 13.39
C ILE A 18 -17.07 5.24 12.67
N CYS A 19 -16.95 5.90 11.51
CA CYS A 19 -15.80 5.74 10.64
C CYS A 19 -14.52 6.32 11.23
N ARG A 20 -14.59 7.30 12.12
CA ARG A 20 -13.42 7.85 12.81
C ARG A 20 -12.72 6.81 13.69
N ASN A 21 -13.43 5.85 14.27
CA ASN A 21 -12.83 4.82 15.13
C ASN A 21 -12.42 3.55 14.36
N LEU A 22 -12.87 3.42 13.11
CA LEU A 22 -12.51 2.28 12.26
C LEU A 22 -11.18 2.54 11.52
N PRO A 23 -10.24 1.58 11.53
CA PRO A 23 -8.98 1.73 10.82
C PRO A 23 -9.16 1.70 9.31
N GLN A 24 -8.16 2.20 8.57
CA GLN A 24 -8.11 2.10 7.11
C GLN A 24 -8.03 0.63 6.65
N LYS A 25 -7.29 -0.19 7.40
CA LYS A 25 -7.04 -1.61 7.15
C LYS A 25 -6.80 -2.33 8.47
N LYS A 26 -7.33 -3.54 8.64
CA LYS A 26 -7.09 -4.43 9.78
C LYS A 26 -7.19 -5.88 9.33
N GLU A 27 -6.17 -6.66 9.67
CA GLU A 27 -6.12 -8.11 9.48
C GLU A 27 -6.02 -8.77 10.85
N LEU A 28 -6.78 -9.83 11.05
CA LEU A 28 -6.90 -10.55 12.31
C LEU A 28 -6.88 -12.05 12.04
N ASP A 29 -5.99 -12.76 12.71
CA ASP A 29 -6.03 -14.22 12.81
C ASP A 29 -6.75 -14.58 14.11
N LEU A 30 -8.03 -14.94 14.00
CA LEU A 30 -8.91 -15.14 15.15
C LEU A 30 -8.54 -16.32 16.02
N GLU A 31 -7.77 -17.29 15.50
CA GLU A 31 -7.26 -18.41 16.30
C GLU A 31 -6.21 -17.91 17.31
N HIS A 32 -5.42 -16.91 16.92
CA HIS A 32 -4.36 -16.37 17.75
C HIS A 32 -4.83 -15.25 18.68
N VAL A 33 -5.73 -14.37 18.20
CA VAL A 33 -6.06 -13.12 18.91
C VAL A 33 -7.45 -13.10 19.53
N GLY A 34 -8.31 -14.05 19.13
CA GLY A 34 -9.69 -14.15 19.58
C GLY A 34 -10.65 -13.09 19.02
N GLN A 35 -11.95 -13.36 19.13
CA GLN A 35 -13.02 -12.51 18.57
C GLN A 35 -13.12 -11.11 19.20
N GLY A 36 -12.63 -10.93 20.44
CA GLY A 36 -12.68 -9.65 21.14
C GLY A 36 -11.83 -8.54 20.52
N LYS A 37 -11.04 -8.85 19.48
CA LYS A 37 -10.21 -7.90 18.73
C LYS A 37 -10.87 -7.35 17.47
N VAL A 38 -12.03 -7.86 17.10
CA VAL A 38 -12.83 -7.32 15.99
C VAL A 38 -13.44 -5.98 16.43
N PRO A 39 -13.23 -4.87 15.70
CA PRO A 39 -13.77 -3.57 16.07
C PRO A 39 -15.30 -3.59 16.21
N ALA A 40 -15.81 -3.19 17.37
CA ALA A 40 -17.24 -3.25 17.68
C ALA A 40 -18.08 -2.33 16.77
N GLU A 41 -17.47 -1.26 16.26
CA GLU A 41 -18.07 -0.31 15.32
C GLU A 41 -18.47 -0.97 13.99
N LEU A 42 -17.89 -2.11 13.63
CA LEU A 42 -18.30 -2.87 12.44
C LEU A 42 -19.76 -3.33 12.53
N ASN A 43 -20.26 -3.61 13.74
CA ASN A 43 -21.66 -3.99 13.96
C ASN A 43 -22.64 -2.83 13.70
N GLN A 44 -22.14 -1.59 13.59
CA GLN A 44 -22.94 -0.42 13.25
C GLN A 44 -22.98 -0.14 11.73
N LEU A 45 -22.22 -0.89 10.93
CA LEU A 45 -22.26 -0.78 9.48
C LEU A 45 -23.38 -1.65 8.91
N SER A 46 -24.04 -1.16 7.86
CA SER A 46 -25.05 -1.92 7.14
C SER A 46 -24.37 -2.87 6.16
N VAL A 47 -24.78 -4.13 6.15
CA VAL A 47 -24.38 -5.08 5.10
C VAL A 47 -25.15 -4.72 3.83
N VAL A 48 -24.40 -4.30 2.80
CA VAL A 48 -24.96 -3.97 1.49
C VAL A 48 -25.00 -5.21 0.62
N LEU A 49 -23.88 -5.93 0.57
CA LEU A 49 -23.75 -7.17 -0.18
C LEU A 49 -23.15 -8.24 0.71
N LEU A 50 -23.58 -9.48 0.50
CA LEU A 50 -23.02 -10.66 1.14
C LEU A 50 -22.87 -11.75 0.09
N PHE A 51 -21.65 -12.23 -0.08
CA PHE A 51 -21.32 -13.32 -0.98
C PHE A 51 -20.66 -14.44 -0.18
N ASN A 52 -21.24 -15.63 -0.29
CA ASN A 52 -20.55 -16.85 0.07
C ASN A 52 -19.85 -17.34 -1.20
N LEU A 53 -18.53 -17.28 -1.19
CA LEU A 53 -17.71 -17.74 -2.29
C LEU A 53 -17.64 -19.27 -2.25
N GLU A 54 -17.42 -19.88 -3.40
CA GLU A 54 -17.28 -21.34 -3.47
C GLU A 54 -16.12 -21.82 -2.59
N PRO A 55 -16.37 -22.84 -1.74
CA PRO A 55 -15.35 -23.42 -0.88
C PRO A 55 -14.34 -24.21 -1.74
N GLU A 56 -13.06 -24.20 -1.37
CA GLU A 56 -12.02 -24.95 -2.10
C GLU A 56 -12.14 -26.45 -1.83
N HIS A 57 -12.41 -26.78 -0.58
CA HIS A 57 -12.70 -28.11 -0.09
C HIS A 57 -13.80 -28.05 0.97
N GLN A 58 -14.30 -29.21 1.37
CA GLN A 58 -15.48 -29.37 2.23
C GLN A 58 -15.39 -28.62 3.58
N TYR A 59 -14.18 -28.31 4.05
CA TYR A 59 -13.89 -27.72 5.35
C TYR A 59 -13.42 -26.26 5.28
N SER A 60 -13.55 -25.64 4.11
CA SER A 60 -13.26 -24.22 3.92
C SER A 60 -14.55 -23.42 3.74
N SER A 61 -14.55 -22.17 4.19
CA SER A 61 -15.60 -21.21 3.87
C SER A 61 -15.01 -19.82 3.71
N ASN A 62 -15.58 -19.04 2.78
CA ASN A 62 -15.14 -17.70 2.51
C ASN A 62 -16.34 -16.77 2.31
N THR A 63 -16.52 -15.86 3.27
CA THR A 63 -17.59 -14.86 3.23
C THR A 63 -17.02 -13.50 2.92
N VAL A 64 -17.51 -12.88 1.84
CA VAL A 64 -17.22 -11.49 1.48
C VAL A 64 -18.44 -10.64 1.74
N LYS A 65 -18.24 -9.49 2.39
CA LYS A 65 -19.29 -8.48 2.56
C LYS A 65 -18.79 -7.12 2.09
N LEU A 66 -19.68 -6.40 1.42
CA LEU A 66 -19.54 -4.96 1.26
C LEU A 66 -20.40 -4.30 2.34
N LEU A 67 -19.75 -3.62 3.27
CA LEU A 67 -20.39 -2.89 4.36
C LEU A 67 -20.43 -1.41 4.03
N LYS A 68 -21.43 -0.69 4.53
CA LYS A 68 -21.58 0.76 4.33
C LYS A 68 -21.94 1.44 5.64
N CYS A 69 -21.28 2.56 5.91
CA CYS A 69 -21.63 3.38 7.05
C CYS A 69 -22.95 4.12 6.77
N PRO A 70 -23.98 3.98 7.61
CA PRO A 70 -25.25 4.68 7.40
C PRO A 70 -25.15 6.20 7.63
N LYS A 71 -24.08 6.69 8.27
CA LYS A 71 -23.91 8.12 8.60
C LYS A 71 -23.17 8.93 7.54
N CYS A 72 -22.08 8.41 6.99
CA CYS A 72 -21.28 9.11 5.97
C CYS A 72 -21.25 8.37 4.61
N GLY A 73 -21.82 7.17 4.52
CA GLY A 73 -21.87 6.41 3.28
C GLY A 73 -20.52 5.84 2.82
N THR A 74 -19.50 5.86 3.69
CA THR A 74 -18.21 5.22 3.43
C THR A 74 -18.36 3.70 3.38
N TYR A 75 -17.72 3.07 2.40
CA TYR A 75 -17.76 1.62 2.21
C TYR A 75 -16.55 0.93 2.84
N TYR A 76 -16.79 -0.28 3.34
CA TYR A 76 -15.78 -1.18 3.85
C TYR A 76 -15.92 -2.54 3.18
N TYR A 77 -14.79 -3.09 2.75
CA TYR A 77 -14.66 -4.48 2.42
C TYR A 77 -14.40 -5.28 3.68
N PHE A 78 -15.15 -6.35 3.82
CA PHE A 78 -14.98 -7.33 4.87
C PHE A 78 -14.85 -8.70 4.22
N ASN A 79 -13.83 -9.43 4.63
CA ASN A 79 -13.61 -10.80 4.21
C ASN A 79 -13.34 -11.65 5.46
N HIS A 80 -14.02 -12.78 5.54
CA HIS A 80 -13.82 -13.78 6.59
C HIS A 80 -13.58 -15.12 5.93
N TYR A 81 -12.36 -15.61 6.09
CA TYR A 81 -11.89 -16.89 5.57
C TYR A 81 -11.70 -17.86 6.73
N VAL A 82 -12.31 -19.03 6.63
CA VAL A 82 -12.15 -20.13 7.59
C VAL A 82 -11.72 -21.37 6.83
N ASP A 83 -10.69 -22.02 7.34
CA ASP A 83 -10.16 -23.28 6.84
C ASP A 83 -9.87 -24.18 8.04
N GLU A 84 -10.64 -25.26 8.17
CA GLU A 84 -10.48 -26.21 9.28
C GLU A 84 -9.40 -27.26 8.99
N GLY A 85 -8.72 -27.20 7.83
CA GLY A 85 -7.75 -28.19 7.37
C GLY A 85 -8.42 -29.42 6.76
N GLU A 86 -7.99 -29.84 5.57
CA GLU A 86 -8.51 -31.05 4.92
C GLU A 86 -7.90 -32.32 5.52
N HIS A 87 -6.68 -32.22 6.03
CA HIS A 87 -5.93 -33.29 6.67
C HIS A 87 -5.46 -32.89 8.08
N PHE A 88 -5.21 -33.88 8.93
CA PHE A 88 -4.72 -33.69 10.31
C PHE A 88 -3.44 -32.84 10.44
N MET A 89 -2.70 -32.66 9.35
CA MET A 89 -1.45 -31.89 9.30
C MET A 89 -1.61 -30.53 8.63
N ASP A 90 -2.79 -30.20 8.10
CA ASP A 90 -3.02 -28.93 7.44
C ASP A 90 -3.24 -27.85 8.50
N PRO A 91 -2.55 -26.70 8.39
CA PRO A 91 -2.74 -25.62 9.33
C PRO A 91 -4.15 -25.05 9.18
N THR A 92 -4.86 -24.92 10.31
CA THR A 92 -6.14 -24.22 10.36
C THR A 92 -5.95 -22.72 10.13
N SER A 93 -6.99 -22.05 9.65
CA SER A 93 -7.01 -20.60 9.47
C SER A 93 -8.38 -20.03 9.79
N ASN A 94 -8.41 -18.91 10.49
CA ASN A 94 -9.62 -18.14 10.75
C ASN A 94 -9.31 -16.65 10.62
N ASP A 95 -9.19 -16.18 9.38
CA ASP A 95 -8.69 -14.86 9.04
C ASP A 95 -9.85 -13.88 8.77
N ILE A 96 -9.79 -12.70 9.37
CA ILE A 96 -10.63 -11.54 9.03
C ILE A 96 -9.77 -10.45 8.42
N LEU A 97 -10.20 -9.94 7.26
CA LEU A 97 -9.68 -8.73 6.62
C LEU A 97 -10.78 -7.68 6.56
N ILE A 98 -10.50 -6.51 7.14
CA ILE A 98 -11.34 -5.31 7.07
C ILE A 98 -10.54 -4.22 6.37
N ARG A 99 -11.12 -3.60 5.33
CA ARG A 99 -10.49 -2.48 4.62
C ARG A 99 -11.52 -1.43 4.25
N ARG A 100 -11.23 -0.16 4.52
CA ARG A 100 -12.03 0.93 3.96
C ARG A 100 -11.74 1.06 2.47
N TYR A 101 -12.76 1.04 1.64
CA TYR A 101 -12.60 1.12 0.18
C TYR A 101 -12.63 2.57 -0.31
N PRO A 102 -11.61 3.01 -1.09
CA PRO A 102 -11.68 4.24 -1.86
C PRO A 102 -12.93 4.23 -2.76
N PRO A 103 -13.62 5.37 -2.94
CA PRO A 103 -14.86 5.43 -3.74
C PRO A 103 -14.69 4.83 -5.13
N LEU A 104 -13.55 5.06 -5.78
CA LEU A 104 -13.26 4.49 -7.09
C LEU A 104 -13.10 2.97 -7.03
N THR A 105 -12.46 2.41 -6.00
CA THR A 105 -12.41 0.94 -5.80
C THR A 105 -13.81 0.35 -5.67
N VAL A 106 -14.72 1.01 -4.94
CA VAL A 106 -16.12 0.56 -4.81
C VAL A 106 -16.82 0.53 -6.18
N ILE A 107 -16.66 1.59 -6.97
CA ILE A 107 -17.26 1.68 -8.31
C ILE A 107 -16.78 0.50 -9.18
N HIS A 108 -15.47 0.27 -9.25
CA HIS A 108 -14.91 -0.82 -10.04
C HIS A 108 -15.33 -2.20 -9.51
N PHE A 109 -15.42 -2.36 -8.19
CA PHE A 109 -15.88 -3.61 -7.58
C PHE A 109 -17.33 -3.92 -7.98
N LEU A 110 -18.23 -2.94 -7.86
CA LEU A 110 -19.63 -3.11 -8.23
C LEU A 110 -19.82 -3.29 -9.74
N GLU A 111 -19.08 -2.55 -10.57
CA GLU A 111 -19.06 -2.75 -12.03
C GLU A 111 -18.53 -4.13 -12.40
N GLY A 112 -17.51 -4.62 -11.70
CA GLY A 112 -16.97 -5.96 -11.88
C GLY A 112 -17.99 -7.05 -11.61
N ILE A 113 -18.84 -6.89 -10.59
CA ILE A 113 -19.94 -7.82 -10.29
C ILE A 113 -20.98 -7.81 -11.41
N ILE A 114 -21.42 -6.62 -11.86
CA ILE A 114 -22.43 -6.50 -12.93
C ILE A 114 -21.93 -7.13 -14.23
N ASN A 115 -20.67 -6.90 -14.57
CA ASN A 115 -20.08 -7.34 -15.84
C ASN A 115 -19.39 -8.70 -15.75
N GLU A 116 -19.51 -9.40 -14.61
CA GLU A 116 -18.94 -10.73 -14.38
C GLU A 116 -17.43 -10.78 -14.67
N ILE A 117 -16.70 -9.73 -14.29
CA ILE A 117 -15.26 -9.63 -14.53
C ILE A 117 -14.54 -10.61 -13.60
N PRO A 118 -13.75 -11.57 -14.13
CA PRO A 118 -13.02 -12.51 -13.30
C PRO A 118 -12.05 -11.79 -12.35
N GLY A 119 -11.98 -12.25 -11.11
CA GLY A 119 -11.10 -11.67 -10.09
C GLY A 119 -11.62 -10.36 -9.48
N THR A 120 -12.90 -10.02 -9.68
CA THR A 120 -13.57 -8.91 -8.98
C THR A 120 -13.52 -9.09 -7.47
N PHE A 121 -13.64 -10.32 -6.98
CA PHE A 121 -13.51 -10.66 -5.57
C PHE A 121 -12.03 -10.83 -5.20
N PRO A 122 -11.48 -9.98 -4.32
CA PRO A 122 -10.11 -10.12 -3.84
C PRO A 122 -9.90 -11.47 -3.15
N GLN A 123 -8.73 -12.07 -3.38
CA GLN A 123 -8.37 -13.33 -2.75
C GLN A 123 -8.08 -13.15 -1.25
N PRO A 124 -8.60 -14.04 -0.37
CA PRO A 124 -8.31 -14.00 1.05
C PRO A 124 -6.82 -14.27 1.30
N ILE A 125 -6.35 -13.82 2.46
CA ILE A 125 -4.93 -13.88 2.85
C ILE A 125 -4.47 -15.33 2.96
N GLY A 126 -5.26 -16.21 3.59
CA GLY A 126 -4.98 -17.64 3.70
C GLY A 126 -4.67 -18.27 2.33
N LYS A 127 -5.54 -18.05 1.33
CA LYS A 127 -5.34 -18.58 -0.04
C LYS A 127 -4.08 -18.02 -0.71
N LEU A 128 -3.82 -16.72 -0.55
CA LEU A 128 -2.59 -16.13 -1.09
C LEU A 128 -1.34 -16.75 -0.43
N LYS A 129 -1.35 -16.96 0.89
CA LYS A 129 -0.25 -17.61 1.62
C LYS A 129 0.02 -19.02 1.09
N VAL A 130 -1.02 -19.86 0.98
CA VAL A 130 -0.90 -21.23 0.45
C VAL A 130 -0.39 -21.22 -0.98
N ALA A 131 -1.00 -20.42 -1.86
CA ALA A 131 -0.58 -20.33 -3.26
C ALA A 131 0.88 -19.88 -3.41
N PHE A 132 1.33 -18.90 -2.61
CA PHE A 132 2.73 -18.48 -2.60
C PHE A 132 3.68 -19.58 -2.13
N MET A 133 3.31 -20.34 -1.09
CA MET A 133 4.09 -21.49 -0.62
C MET A 133 4.20 -22.58 -1.70
N GLU A 134 3.15 -22.78 -2.50
CA GLU A 134 3.12 -23.76 -3.59
C GLU A 134 3.69 -23.24 -4.92
N GLY A 135 4.07 -21.96 -5.00
CA GLY A 135 4.55 -21.33 -6.24
C GLY A 135 3.47 -21.18 -7.32
N ARG A 136 2.20 -21.01 -6.93
CA ARG A 136 1.04 -20.86 -7.80
C ARG A 136 0.30 -19.55 -7.53
N TYR A 137 -0.66 -19.20 -8.38
CA TYR A 137 -1.60 -18.11 -8.13
C TYR A 137 -2.99 -18.73 -7.91
N PRO A 138 -3.74 -18.29 -6.89
CA PRO A 138 -5.06 -18.86 -6.63
C PRO A 138 -6.03 -18.52 -7.75
N TYR A 139 -6.89 -19.48 -8.12
CA TYR A 139 -7.96 -19.22 -9.09
C TYR A 139 -8.95 -18.18 -8.54
N PRO A 140 -9.51 -17.28 -9.39
CA PRO A 140 -10.53 -16.32 -8.98
C PRO A 140 -11.64 -16.97 -8.15
N ASN A 141 -12.00 -16.35 -7.03
CA ASN A 141 -13.15 -16.80 -6.26
C ASN A 141 -14.42 -16.31 -6.94
N GLU A 142 -15.28 -17.25 -7.34
CA GLU A 142 -16.57 -16.92 -7.90
C GLU A 142 -17.66 -16.98 -6.81
N PRO A 143 -18.65 -16.06 -6.85
CA PRO A 143 -19.80 -16.14 -5.96
C PRO A 143 -20.65 -17.34 -6.33
N SER A 144 -21.16 -18.06 -5.32
CA SER A 144 -22.12 -19.14 -5.56
C SER A 144 -23.36 -18.62 -6.32
N GLU A 145 -23.93 -19.45 -7.22
CA GLU A 145 -25.07 -19.04 -8.06
C GLU A 145 -26.33 -18.66 -7.24
N LYS A 146 -26.41 -19.16 -6.00
CA LYS A 146 -27.56 -18.96 -5.12
C LYS A 146 -27.62 -17.52 -4.59
N GLY A 147 -28.68 -16.79 -4.97
CA GLY A 147 -28.91 -15.40 -4.50
C GLY A 147 -28.28 -14.31 -5.37
N ARG A 148 -27.71 -14.67 -6.52
CA ARG A 148 -27.07 -13.73 -7.46
C ARG A 148 -28.04 -12.68 -8.01
N GLY A 149 -29.29 -13.04 -8.31
CA GLY A 149 -30.29 -12.13 -8.86
C GLY A 149 -30.67 -10.97 -7.92
N GLU A 150 -31.01 -11.26 -6.67
CA GLU A 150 -31.31 -10.23 -5.65
C GLU A 150 -30.08 -9.37 -5.32
N SER A 151 -28.89 -9.97 -5.42
CA SER A 151 -27.63 -9.24 -5.26
C SER A 151 -27.41 -8.23 -6.39
N LEU A 152 -27.76 -8.54 -7.64
CA LEU A 152 -27.55 -7.66 -8.79
C LEU A 152 -28.39 -6.38 -8.76
N GLU A 153 -29.65 -6.46 -8.31
CA GLU A 153 -30.49 -5.27 -8.13
C GLU A 153 -29.88 -4.33 -7.08
N THR A 154 -29.44 -4.89 -5.95
CA THR A 154 -28.76 -4.15 -4.90
C THR A 154 -27.44 -3.54 -5.39
N VAL A 155 -26.63 -4.29 -6.11
CA VAL A 155 -25.37 -3.81 -6.73
C VAL A 155 -25.65 -2.63 -7.66
N THR A 156 -26.67 -2.72 -8.52
CA THR A 156 -27.01 -1.66 -9.47
C THR A 156 -27.45 -0.38 -8.77
N LYS A 157 -28.30 -0.51 -7.75
CA LYS A 157 -28.74 0.63 -6.92
C LYS A 157 -27.56 1.33 -6.26
N GLU A 158 -26.67 0.55 -5.63
CA GLU A 158 -25.53 1.07 -4.89
C GLU A 158 -24.48 1.68 -5.81
N LEU A 159 -24.28 1.09 -6.99
CA LEU A 159 -23.42 1.67 -8.03
C LEU A 159 -23.94 3.03 -8.48
N GLY A 160 -25.26 3.15 -8.70
CA GLY A 160 -25.91 4.41 -9.04
C GLY A 160 -25.72 5.46 -7.96
N GLU A 161 -25.84 5.08 -6.68
CA GLU A 161 -25.66 5.99 -5.56
C GLU A 161 -24.22 6.49 -5.42
N ILE A 162 -23.23 5.59 -5.39
CA ILE A 162 -21.82 5.98 -5.23
C ILE A 162 -21.34 6.81 -6.43
N LYS A 163 -21.76 6.48 -7.65
CA LYS A 163 -21.47 7.30 -8.84
C LYS A 163 -22.09 8.69 -8.72
N GLY A 164 -23.34 8.79 -8.26
CA GLY A 164 -24.03 10.07 -8.06
C GLY A 164 -23.36 10.97 -7.02
N ARG A 165 -22.64 10.39 -6.05
CA ARG A 165 -21.96 11.11 -4.96
C ARG A 165 -20.45 11.29 -5.18
N TYR A 166 -19.86 10.59 -6.15
CA TYR A 166 -18.42 10.47 -6.32
C TYR A 166 -17.71 11.83 -6.35
N ASN A 167 -18.16 12.75 -7.20
CA ASN A 167 -17.53 14.07 -7.34
C ASN A 167 -17.61 14.89 -6.05
N THR A 168 -18.76 14.87 -5.36
CA THR A 168 -18.92 15.56 -4.07
C THR A 168 -17.96 15.01 -3.01
N ILE A 169 -17.75 13.68 -2.99
CA ILE A 169 -16.78 13.07 -2.06
C ILE A 169 -15.34 13.51 -2.38
N ILE A 170 -14.97 13.56 -3.67
CA ILE A 170 -13.65 14.00 -4.11
C ILE A 170 -13.42 15.49 -3.81
N GLU A 171 -14.43 16.33 -4.01
CA GLU A 171 -14.41 17.76 -3.65
C GLU A 171 -14.24 17.92 -2.14
N GLU A 172 -15.04 17.22 -1.32
CA GLU A 172 -14.92 17.23 0.13
C GLU A 172 -13.50 16.83 0.58
N PHE A 173 -12.95 15.73 0.06
CA PHE A 173 -11.58 15.30 0.40
C PHE A 173 -10.54 16.32 -0.02
N THR A 174 -10.74 16.98 -1.16
CA THR A 174 -9.84 18.03 -1.65
C THR A 174 -9.81 19.21 -0.69
N ASP A 175 -10.98 19.67 -0.25
CA ASP A 175 -11.11 20.81 0.66
C ASP A 175 -10.51 20.49 2.03
N VAL A 176 -10.81 19.31 2.55
CA VAL A 176 -10.27 18.81 3.82
C VAL A 176 -8.75 18.72 3.78
N VAL A 177 -8.17 18.15 2.71
CA VAL A 177 -6.72 18.02 2.57
C VAL A 177 -6.04 19.40 2.55
N LYS A 178 -6.68 20.43 1.99
CA LYS A 178 -6.14 21.81 1.96
C LYS A 178 -6.21 22.50 3.32
N GLU A 179 -7.36 22.38 3.99
CA GLU A 179 -7.74 23.25 5.10
C GLU A 179 -7.55 22.59 6.47
N GLU A 180 -7.77 21.29 6.57
CA GLU A 180 -7.83 20.55 7.83
C GLU A 180 -6.70 19.52 7.96
N SER A 181 -6.53 19.02 9.19
CA SER A 181 -5.58 17.95 9.49
C SER A 181 -6.32 16.83 10.21
N PRO A 182 -7.08 15.97 9.48
CA PRO A 182 -7.84 14.89 10.09
C PRO A 182 -6.89 13.85 10.71
N GLU A 183 -7.45 12.88 11.43
CA GLU A 183 -6.65 11.80 12.00
C GLU A 183 -5.92 11.01 10.90
N TRP A 184 -4.76 10.43 11.23
CA TRP A 184 -3.80 9.89 10.25
C TRP A 184 -4.41 8.83 9.31
N HIS A 185 -5.33 7.99 9.79
CA HIS A 185 -5.99 6.95 8.98
C HIS A 185 -7.06 7.53 8.05
N LEU A 186 -7.67 8.66 8.40
CA LEU A 186 -8.54 9.42 7.51
C LEU A 186 -7.71 10.16 6.46
N LYS A 187 -6.55 10.74 6.83
CA LYS A 187 -5.61 11.31 5.86
C LYS A 187 -5.18 10.27 4.83
N LYS A 188 -4.75 9.08 5.28
CA LYS A 188 -4.36 7.99 4.38
C LYS A 188 -5.48 7.64 3.41
N TYR A 189 -6.70 7.46 3.91
CA TYR A 189 -7.88 7.18 3.09
C TYR A 189 -8.15 8.25 2.02
N MET A 190 -8.08 9.53 2.40
CA MET A 190 -8.33 10.65 1.50
C MET A 190 -7.22 10.76 0.45
N VAL A 191 -5.95 10.63 0.86
CA VAL A 191 -4.80 10.65 -0.04
C VAL A 191 -4.87 9.50 -1.05
N GLU A 192 -5.17 8.28 -0.63
CA GLU A 192 -5.37 7.13 -1.53
C GLU A 192 -6.51 7.42 -2.53
N SER A 193 -7.64 7.93 -2.04
CA SER A 193 -8.82 8.23 -2.86
C SER A 193 -8.54 9.32 -3.91
N LEU A 194 -7.87 10.40 -3.50
CA LEU A 194 -7.49 11.51 -4.38
C LEU A 194 -6.41 11.10 -5.38
N ALA A 195 -5.37 10.37 -4.95
CA ALA A 195 -4.32 9.89 -5.83
C ALA A 195 -4.88 8.97 -6.92
N MET A 196 -5.80 8.07 -6.56
CA MET A 196 -6.51 7.23 -7.53
C MET A 196 -7.37 8.04 -8.50
N HIS A 197 -8.12 9.03 -7.99
CA HIS A 197 -8.93 9.91 -8.81
C HIS A 197 -8.08 10.68 -9.83
N PHE A 198 -7.03 11.39 -9.37
CA PHE A 198 -6.18 12.16 -10.27
C PHE A 198 -5.39 11.29 -11.23
N ALA A 199 -4.97 10.09 -10.82
CA ALA A 199 -4.36 9.12 -11.73
C ALA A 199 -5.36 8.67 -12.81
N LYS A 200 -6.63 8.42 -12.46
CA LYS A 200 -7.70 8.11 -13.41
C LYS A 200 -7.90 9.23 -14.43
N GLU A 201 -7.88 10.48 -13.98
CA GLU A 201 -8.09 11.66 -14.84
C GLU A 201 -6.81 12.13 -15.56
N ASP A 202 -5.69 11.42 -15.40
CA ASP A 202 -4.37 11.82 -15.92
C ASP A 202 -3.91 13.22 -15.43
N ASP A 203 -4.42 13.67 -14.29
CA ASP A 203 -4.17 14.99 -13.69
C ASP A 203 -2.95 14.96 -12.75
N TRP A 204 -1.76 14.98 -13.35
CA TRP A 204 -0.53 15.09 -12.59
C TRP A 204 -0.41 16.40 -11.82
N SER A 205 -1.02 17.48 -12.30
CA SER A 205 -0.90 18.79 -11.65
C SER A 205 -1.50 18.75 -10.25
N SER A 206 -2.66 18.11 -10.10
CA SER A 206 -3.28 17.92 -8.78
C SER A 206 -2.50 16.95 -7.91
N ILE A 207 -1.96 15.84 -8.45
CA ILE A 207 -1.07 14.94 -7.68
C ILE A 207 0.15 15.71 -7.13
N SER A 208 0.77 16.52 -7.98
CA SER A 208 1.94 17.31 -7.64
C SER A 208 1.64 18.36 -6.58
N GLU A 209 0.71 19.28 -6.87
CA GLU A 209 0.50 20.48 -6.04
C GLU A 209 -0.32 20.20 -4.78
N LEU A 210 -1.34 19.33 -4.86
CA LEU A 210 -2.21 19.06 -3.72
C LEU A 210 -1.63 18.00 -2.77
N LEU A 211 -0.86 17.04 -3.28
CA LEU A 211 -0.40 15.88 -2.49
C LEU A 211 1.12 15.90 -2.26
N LEU A 212 1.93 15.86 -3.32
CA LEU A 212 3.39 15.70 -3.20
C LEU A 212 4.11 16.94 -2.64
N LYS A 213 3.61 18.13 -2.96
CA LYS A 213 4.11 19.43 -2.45
C LYS A 213 3.30 19.98 -1.29
N HIS A 214 2.43 19.16 -0.71
CA HIS A 214 1.58 19.58 0.40
C HIS A 214 2.40 20.07 1.61
N LYS A 215 1.90 21.05 2.36
CA LYS A 215 2.62 21.60 3.55
C LYS A 215 2.80 20.57 4.67
N ASP A 216 1.86 19.64 4.80
CA ASP A 216 1.88 18.56 5.79
C ASP A 216 2.71 17.37 5.27
N PRO A 217 3.84 17.02 5.90
CA PRO A 217 4.70 15.93 5.46
C PRO A 217 4.05 14.55 5.55
N VAL A 218 3.01 14.37 6.37
CA VAL A 218 2.23 13.11 6.41
C VAL A 218 1.49 12.93 5.09
N ILE A 219 0.86 13.97 4.55
CA ILE A 219 0.17 13.88 3.25
C ILE A 219 1.18 13.57 2.14
N ARG A 220 2.33 14.25 2.16
CA ARG A 220 3.40 14.03 1.18
C ARG A 220 3.90 12.59 1.19
N VAL A 221 4.14 12.03 2.39
CA VAL A 221 4.70 10.67 2.51
C VAL A 221 3.68 9.59 2.17
N GLU A 222 2.41 9.75 2.55
CA GLU A 222 1.36 8.81 2.15
C GLU A 222 1.14 8.84 0.63
N ALA A 223 1.18 10.02 0.00
CA ALA A 223 1.08 10.16 -1.44
C ALA A 223 2.28 9.54 -2.16
N LEU A 224 3.49 9.78 -1.64
CA LEU A 224 4.72 9.19 -2.15
C LEU A 224 4.67 7.65 -2.09
N SER A 225 4.38 7.09 -0.91
CA SER A 225 4.29 5.64 -0.72
C SER A 225 3.22 5.04 -1.62
N PHE A 226 2.05 5.67 -1.75
CA PHE A 226 1.03 5.23 -2.71
C PHE A 226 1.57 5.17 -4.15
N LEU A 227 2.18 6.25 -4.64
CA LEU A 227 2.72 6.26 -6.00
C LEU A 227 3.82 5.21 -6.19
N VAL A 228 4.77 5.10 -5.26
CA VAL A 228 5.90 4.16 -5.38
C VAL A 228 5.41 2.71 -5.27
N ASP A 229 4.63 2.40 -4.25
CA ASP A 229 4.23 1.02 -3.94
C ASP A 229 3.34 0.42 -5.01
N TYR A 230 2.34 1.16 -5.47
CA TYR A 230 1.39 0.67 -6.47
C TYR A 230 1.91 0.75 -7.91
N SER A 231 2.82 1.69 -8.24
CA SER A 231 3.38 1.80 -9.60
C SER A 231 4.53 0.83 -9.87
N LEU A 232 5.28 0.46 -8.84
CA LEU A 232 6.48 -0.37 -8.96
C LEU A 232 6.26 -1.80 -8.45
N GLY A 233 5.06 -2.11 -7.94
CA GLY A 233 4.72 -3.43 -7.42
C GLY A 233 5.43 -3.75 -6.10
N ASN A 234 5.77 -2.71 -5.31
CA ASN A 234 6.35 -2.86 -3.98
C ASN A 234 5.26 -3.01 -2.89
N ALA A 235 4.02 -2.61 -3.20
CA ALA A 235 2.87 -2.90 -2.35
C ALA A 235 2.72 -4.41 -2.12
N GLY A 236 2.30 -4.79 -0.92
CA GLY A 236 1.92 -6.16 -0.62
C GLY A 236 0.83 -6.64 -1.60
N VAL A 237 0.84 -7.93 -1.93
CA VAL A 237 -0.11 -8.51 -2.90
C VAL A 237 -1.56 -8.25 -2.50
N ILE A 238 -1.84 -8.29 -1.18
CA ILE A 238 -3.14 -7.97 -0.60
C ILE A 238 -3.56 -6.52 -0.87
N ASP A 239 -2.61 -5.58 -0.89
CA ASP A 239 -2.92 -4.19 -1.20
C ASP A 239 -3.12 -3.99 -2.71
N LEU A 240 -2.32 -4.65 -3.55
CA LEU A 240 -2.41 -4.56 -5.01
C LEU A 240 -3.75 -5.02 -5.56
N ILE A 241 -4.37 -6.06 -4.98
CA ILE A 241 -5.67 -6.59 -5.44
C ILE A 241 -6.84 -5.65 -5.15
N HIS A 242 -6.68 -4.67 -4.26
CA HIS A 242 -7.72 -3.69 -3.93
C HIS A 242 -7.60 -2.37 -4.71
N VAL A 243 -6.59 -2.24 -5.58
CA VAL A 243 -6.47 -1.12 -6.50
C VAL A 243 -6.83 -1.60 -7.91
N PRO A 244 -7.83 -0.99 -8.57
CA PRO A 244 -8.23 -1.34 -9.93
C PRO A 244 -7.05 -1.42 -10.89
N TYR A 245 -7.04 -2.43 -11.74
CA TYR A 245 -5.91 -2.76 -12.60
C TYR A 245 -5.54 -1.62 -13.57
N ASP A 246 -6.54 -0.97 -14.17
CA ASP A 246 -6.37 0.16 -15.06
C ASP A 246 -5.73 1.36 -14.36
N ILE A 247 -6.08 1.60 -13.09
CA ILE A 247 -5.43 2.62 -12.26
C ILE A 247 -3.97 2.25 -11.97
N ARG A 248 -3.69 0.99 -11.63
CA ARG A 248 -2.30 0.51 -11.47
C ARG A 248 -1.47 0.69 -12.74
N GLU A 249 -2.04 0.40 -13.92
CA GLU A 249 -1.36 0.66 -15.18
C GLU A 249 -1.06 2.15 -15.40
N LYS A 250 -2.01 3.04 -15.08
CA LYS A 250 -1.81 4.49 -15.22
C LYS A 250 -0.70 4.98 -14.28
N LEU A 251 -0.72 4.52 -13.03
CA LEU A 251 0.33 4.77 -12.04
C LEU A 251 1.70 4.28 -12.52
N GLU A 252 1.79 3.05 -13.04
CA GLU A 252 3.02 2.52 -13.65
C GLU A 252 3.50 3.39 -14.82
N LYS A 253 2.60 3.84 -15.71
CA LYS A 253 2.94 4.73 -16.83
C LYS A 253 3.48 6.08 -16.33
N ILE A 254 2.92 6.63 -15.26
CA ILE A 254 3.39 7.88 -14.62
C ILE A 254 4.83 7.70 -14.14
N VAL A 255 5.12 6.66 -13.36
CA VAL A 255 6.43 6.49 -12.71
C VAL A 255 7.50 5.98 -13.69
N LYS A 256 7.18 5.03 -14.57
CA LYS A 256 8.18 4.39 -15.44
C LYS A 256 8.40 5.12 -16.77
N ARG A 257 7.39 5.81 -17.32
CA ARG A 257 7.46 6.37 -18.69
C ARG A 257 7.61 7.89 -18.74
N ARG A 258 7.25 8.62 -17.68
CA ARG A 258 7.32 10.09 -17.65
C ARG A 258 8.47 10.56 -16.77
N LYS A 259 9.64 10.76 -17.39
CA LYS A 259 10.88 11.17 -16.69
C LYS A 259 10.69 12.35 -15.75
N LYS A 260 9.98 13.40 -16.19
CA LYS A 260 9.71 14.60 -15.37
C LYS A 260 8.94 14.28 -14.08
N HIS A 261 7.96 13.38 -14.15
CA HIS A 261 7.16 13.00 -12.98
C HIS A 261 8.01 12.17 -12.00
N LEU A 262 8.83 11.26 -12.54
CA LEU A 262 9.78 10.51 -11.74
C LEU A 262 10.85 11.39 -11.07
N ASP A 263 11.34 12.43 -11.77
CA ASP A 263 12.25 13.43 -11.19
C ASP A 263 11.64 14.09 -9.95
N GLU A 264 10.38 14.48 -10.05
CA GLU A 264 9.63 15.10 -8.97
C GLU A 264 9.36 14.13 -7.80
N ILE A 265 8.99 12.89 -8.09
CA ILE A 265 8.84 11.83 -7.07
C ILE A 265 10.16 11.61 -6.32
N VAL A 266 11.28 11.51 -7.04
CA VAL A 266 12.62 11.35 -6.44
C VAL A 266 13.00 12.56 -5.61
N GLN A 267 12.68 13.77 -6.08
CA GLN A 267 12.94 15.00 -5.34
C GLN A 267 12.18 14.99 -4.00
N VAL A 268 10.88 14.70 -4.02
CA VAL A 268 10.05 14.64 -2.80
C VAL A 268 10.53 13.56 -1.84
N ALA A 269 10.86 12.36 -2.36
CA ALA A 269 11.43 11.29 -1.55
C ALA A 269 12.75 11.72 -0.89
N SER A 270 13.61 12.41 -1.62
CA SER A 270 14.88 12.94 -1.10
C SER A 270 14.65 13.99 -0.02
N GLU A 271 13.76 14.94 -0.24
CA GLU A 271 13.42 15.97 0.75
C GLU A 271 12.89 15.36 2.07
N LEU A 272 12.04 14.34 1.97
CA LEU A 272 11.49 13.64 3.14
C LEU A 272 12.54 12.77 3.85
N ALA A 273 13.44 12.11 3.10
CA ALA A 273 14.48 11.24 3.64
C ALA A 273 15.66 11.99 4.28
N LEU A 274 15.98 13.19 3.77
CA LEU A 274 17.16 13.95 4.19
C LEU A 274 16.89 14.90 5.36
N SER A 275 15.66 14.96 5.86
CA SER A 275 15.31 15.85 6.98
C SER A 275 14.28 15.23 7.93
N LYS A 276 14.23 15.74 9.17
CA LYS A 276 13.34 15.23 10.22
C LYS A 276 11.98 15.93 10.13
N HIS A 277 10.97 15.22 9.66
CA HIS A 277 9.59 15.72 9.49
C HIS A 277 8.59 15.22 10.54
N GLY A 278 9.07 14.54 11.60
CA GLY A 278 8.21 13.89 12.57
C GLY A 278 7.85 12.46 12.18
N TYR A 279 6.59 12.07 12.36
CA TYR A 279 6.16 10.67 12.29
C TYR A 279 4.84 10.49 11.53
N THR A 280 4.71 9.33 10.89
CA THR A 280 3.46 8.78 10.34
C THR A 280 3.15 7.44 11.03
N TYR A 281 2.12 6.74 10.55
CA TYR A 281 1.75 5.40 10.98
C TYR A 281 1.77 4.43 9.81
N GLU A 282 2.61 3.41 9.90
CA GLU A 282 2.69 2.34 8.90
C GLU A 282 1.95 1.11 9.38
N TYR A 283 1.33 0.41 8.44
CA TYR A 283 0.62 -0.84 8.70
C TYR A 283 1.60 -2.01 8.63
N ASP A 284 1.74 -2.73 9.73
CA ASP A 284 2.47 -3.99 9.77
C ASP A 284 1.49 -5.17 9.73
N PRO A 285 1.49 -6.00 8.66
CA PRO A 285 0.67 -7.21 8.56
C PRO A 285 1.19 -8.37 9.43
N GLY A 286 2.03 -8.10 10.44
CA GLY A 286 2.68 -9.10 11.30
C GLY A 286 1.78 -10.25 11.77
N PHE A 287 2.40 -11.40 12.02
CA PHE A 287 1.72 -12.64 12.40
C PHE A 287 0.82 -12.47 13.65
N GLY A 288 -0.43 -12.91 13.55
CA GLY A 288 -1.41 -12.91 14.64
C GLY A 288 -2.27 -11.64 14.69
N GLU A 289 -1.68 -10.48 15.04
CA GLU A 289 -2.40 -9.21 15.11
C GLU A 289 -1.69 -8.12 14.31
N SER A 290 -2.26 -7.75 13.16
CA SER A 290 -1.74 -6.62 12.41
C SER A 290 -2.06 -5.30 13.11
N LYS A 291 -1.09 -4.39 13.13
CA LYS A 291 -1.20 -3.12 13.85
C LYS A 291 -0.50 -2.00 13.11
N TYR A 292 -0.97 -0.79 13.37
CA TYR A 292 -0.25 0.40 12.96
C TYR A 292 0.83 0.71 13.97
N TYR A 293 2.04 0.98 13.48
CA TYR A 293 3.15 1.42 14.31
C TYR A 293 3.61 2.80 13.86
N LYS A 294 4.13 3.56 14.81
CA LYS A 294 4.65 4.89 14.56
C LYS A 294 5.98 4.77 13.81
N ALA A 295 6.04 5.31 12.60
CA ALA A 295 7.22 5.31 11.74
C ALA A 295 7.73 6.74 11.55
N SER A 296 9.04 6.95 11.52
CA SER A 296 9.55 8.29 11.20
C SER A 296 9.34 8.57 9.72
N ILE A 297 8.90 9.77 9.37
CA ILE A 297 8.71 10.14 7.96
C ILE A 297 10.04 10.03 7.19
N GLN A 298 11.16 10.27 7.89
CA GLN A 298 12.50 10.09 7.35
C GLN A 298 12.77 8.64 6.93
N ALA A 299 12.39 7.67 7.77
CA ALA A 299 12.54 6.25 7.48
C ALA A 299 11.69 5.82 6.29
N VAL A 300 10.43 6.28 6.21
CA VAL A 300 9.54 5.98 5.08
C VAL A 300 10.05 6.63 3.78
N GLY A 301 10.57 7.85 3.86
CA GLY A 301 11.24 8.51 2.72
C GLY A 301 12.45 7.73 2.22
N LEU A 302 13.33 7.28 3.14
CA LEU A 302 14.46 6.40 2.84
C LEU A 302 13.99 5.10 2.18
N GLN A 303 12.91 4.50 2.70
CA GLN A 303 12.38 3.27 2.11
C GLN A 303 11.95 3.46 0.65
N ASN A 304 11.23 4.55 0.37
CA ASN A 304 10.81 4.92 -0.98
C ASN A 304 12.02 5.13 -1.92
N ILE A 305 13.10 5.77 -1.45
CA ILE A 305 14.34 5.91 -2.24
C ILE A 305 14.93 4.55 -2.60
N ALA A 306 14.97 3.60 -1.65
CA ALA A 306 15.53 2.28 -1.91
C ALA A 306 14.76 1.51 -2.99
N VAL A 307 13.42 1.66 -3.02
CA VAL A 307 12.57 1.08 -4.06
C VAL A 307 12.85 1.76 -5.41
N LEU A 308 12.89 3.09 -5.44
CA LEU A 308 13.18 3.88 -6.64
C LEU A 308 14.57 3.56 -7.23
N ALA A 309 15.56 3.32 -6.37
CA ALA A 309 16.93 2.94 -6.72
C ALA A 309 17.03 1.59 -7.46
N ARG A 310 15.97 0.78 -7.52
CA ARG A 310 15.93 -0.44 -8.35
C ARG A 310 15.61 -0.15 -9.81
N TYR A 311 15.07 1.03 -10.10
CA TYR A 311 14.57 1.41 -11.42
C TYR A 311 15.31 2.62 -12.00
N ARG A 312 16.13 3.28 -11.20
CA ARG A 312 16.82 4.51 -11.59
C ARG A 312 18.14 4.67 -10.85
N ASP A 313 19.14 5.16 -11.58
CA ASP A 313 20.41 5.58 -10.99
C ASP A 313 20.20 6.79 -10.07
N LEU A 314 20.35 6.53 -8.77
CA LEU A 314 20.27 7.52 -7.68
C LEU A 314 21.64 7.77 -7.04
N SER A 315 22.75 7.48 -7.74
CA SER A 315 24.12 7.66 -7.26
C SER A 315 24.42 9.09 -6.77
N HIS A 316 23.78 10.10 -7.36
CA HIS A 316 23.91 11.50 -6.95
C HIS A 316 23.47 11.77 -5.51
N LEU A 317 22.61 10.93 -4.92
CA LEU A 317 22.15 11.05 -3.53
C LEU A 317 23.13 10.43 -2.51
N VAL A 318 24.07 9.59 -2.96
CA VAL A 318 24.98 8.84 -2.08
C VAL A 318 25.69 9.73 -1.05
N PRO A 319 26.29 10.88 -1.42
CA PRO A 319 26.95 11.74 -0.44
C PRO A 319 26.01 12.22 0.66
N GLN A 320 24.79 12.60 0.31
CA GLN A 320 23.80 13.10 1.26
C GLN A 320 23.28 11.99 2.18
N LEU A 321 23.06 10.79 1.63
CA LEU A 321 22.65 9.62 2.40
C LEU A 321 23.74 9.18 3.39
N ILE A 322 25.01 9.18 2.99
CA ILE A 322 26.12 8.86 3.90
C ILE A 322 26.21 9.86 5.05
N ASN A 323 25.94 11.14 4.80
CA ASN A 323 25.93 12.17 5.84
C ASN A 323 24.82 11.98 6.88
N LEU A 324 23.83 11.11 6.63
CA LEU A 324 22.81 10.75 7.63
C LEU A 324 23.29 9.70 8.63
N LEU A 325 24.37 8.97 8.34
CA LEU A 325 24.91 7.98 9.28
C LEU A 325 25.31 8.67 10.58
N SER A 326 24.87 8.11 11.70
CA SER A 326 25.00 8.72 13.02
C SER A 326 25.15 7.67 14.11
N GLU A 327 25.09 8.07 15.39
CA GLU A 327 25.05 7.12 16.50
C GLU A 327 23.67 6.46 16.69
N ASP A 328 22.65 6.87 15.92
CA ASP A 328 21.33 6.23 15.90
C ASP A 328 21.35 4.98 15.01
N GLU A 329 21.45 3.80 15.65
CA GLU A 329 21.49 2.50 14.96
C GLU A 329 20.26 2.24 14.09
N ASN A 330 19.07 2.73 14.49
CA ASN A 330 17.85 2.54 13.71
C ASN A 330 17.87 3.39 12.43
N LEU A 331 18.36 4.63 12.51
CA LEU A 331 18.58 5.45 11.33
C LEU A 331 19.65 4.82 10.42
N ASN A 332 20.74 4.30 10.97
CA ASN A 332 21.79 3.61 10.21
C ASN A 332 21.23 2.40 9.45
N TYR A 333 20.34 1.61 10.05
CA TYR A 333 19.65 0.51 9.38
C TYR A 333 18.94 0.99 8.11
N HIS A 334 18.10 2.04 8.20
CA HIS A 334 17.36 2.56 7.05
C HIS A 334 18.29 3.19 5.98
N VAL A 335 19.33 3.91 6.39
CA VAL A 335 20.31 4.49 5.45
C VAL A 335 21.05 3.39 4.71
N CYS A 336 21.54 2.37 5.42
CA CYS A 336 22.26 1.25 4.82
C CYS A 336 21.36 0.43 3.88
N TRP A 337 20.11 0.17 4.29
CA TRP A 337 19.11 -0.48 3.45
C TRP A 337 18.83 0.30 2.15
N THR A 338 18.86 1.63 2.22
CA THR A 338 18.67 2.50 1.06
C THR A 338 19.88 2.51 0.12
N LEU A 339 21.09 2.47 0.67
CA LEU A 339 22.33 2.44 -0.11
C LEU A 339 22.63 1.09 -0.76
N GLU A 340 22.12 -0.01 -0.19
CA GLU A 340 22.30 -1.36 -0.70
C GLU A 340 21.89 -1.53 -2.19
N PRO A 341 20.66 -1.19 -2.64
CA PRO A 341 20.29 -1.29 -4.04
C PRO A 341 21.17 -0.39 -4.94
N ILE A 342 21.49 0.84 -4.51
CA ILE A 342 22.36 1.77 -5.26
C ILE A 342 23.77 1.16 -5.46
N SER A 343 24.30 0.50 -4.43
CA SER A 343 25.60 -0.17 -4.48
C SER A 343 25.61 -1.34 -5.48
N LYS A 344 24.48 -2.05 -5.62
CA LYS A 344 24.34 -3.21 -6.49
C LYS A 344 24.24 -2.83 -7.96
N GLU A 345 23.79 -1.61 -8.29
CA GLU A 345 23.68 -1.14 -9.67
C GLU A 345 25.03 -1.08 -10.40
N SER A 346 26.07 -0.55 -9.76
CA SER A 346 27.38 -0.37 -10.40
C SER A 346 28.57 -0.52 -9.46
N ARG A 347 29.72 -0.90 -10.02
CA ARG A 347 30.97 -1.00 -9.26
C ARG A 347 31.43 0.39 -8.80
N GLU A 348 31.15 1.40 -9.61
CA GLU A 348 31.47 2.79 -9.38
C GLU A 348 30.69 3.32 -8.15
N ASN A 349 29.40 3.00 -8.05
CA ASN A 349 28.57 3.32 -6.89
C ASN A 349 29.10 2.64 -5.62
N ALA A 350 29.38 1.34 -5.68
CA ALA A 350 29.95 0.60 -4.55
C ALA A 350 31.29 1.17 -4.07
N LYS A 351 32.16 1.63 -4.99
CA LYS A 351 33.41 2.31 -4.64
C LYS A 351 33.17 3.66 -3.97
N LEU A 352 32.26 4.46 -4.53
CA LEU A 352 31.92 5.78 -3.99
C LEU A 352 31.39 5.65 -2.57
N ILE A 353 30.45 4.73 -2.34
CA ILE A 353 29.90 4.43 -1.01
C ILE A 353 31.02 4.04 -0.05
N LEU A 354 31.88 3.09 -0.43
CA LEU A 354 32.97 2.62 0.42
C LEU A 354 33.99 3.74 0.74
N GLU A 355 34.32 4.59 -0.25
CA GLU A 355 35.21 5.73 -0.04
C GLU A 355 34.64 6.73 0.98
N LEU A 356 33.35 7.02 0.87
CA LEU A 356 32.67 7.97 1.75
C LEU A 356 32.47 7.39 3.16
N ILE A 357 32.06 6.12 3.28
CA ILE A 357 31.95 5.44 4.58
C ILE A 357 33.29 5.46 5.33
N ASN A 358 34.41 5.26 4.63
CA ASN A 358 35.73 5.27 5.26
C ASN A 358 36.12 6.61 5.90
N LYS A 359 35.45 7.70 5.52
CA LYS A 359 35.63 9.04 6.10
C LYS A 359 34.70 9.31 7.29
N VAL A 360 33.71 8.45 7.52
CA VAL A 360 32.78 8.54 8.66
C VAL A 360 33.49 8.15 9.97
N ASP A 361 33.01 8.68 11.09
CA ASP A 361 33.53 8.38 12.43
C ASP A 361 33.68 6.87 12.66
N ARG A 362 34.74 6.48 13.40
CA ARG A 362 35.07 5.07 13.64
C ARG A 362 33.97 4.32 14.39
N LYS A 363 33.28 4.97 15.33
CA LYS A 363 32.21 4.35 16.13
C LYS A 363 31.00 4.03 15.25
N ILE A 364 30.58 4.98 14.41
CA ILE A 364 29.50 4.78 13.43
C ILE A 364 29.87 3.67 12.45
N ARG A 365 31.11 3.62 11.97
CA ARG A 365 31.56 2.54 11.08
C ARG A 365 31.46 1.16 11.72
N GLN A 366 31.55 1.03 13.05
CA GLN A 366 31.45 -0.25 13.74
C GLN A 366 30.00 -0.74 13.91
N ASP A 367 29.01 0.08 13.56
CA ASP A 367 27.61 -0.31 13.46
C ASP A 367 27.46 -1.55 12.56
N LYS A 368 26.62 -2.49 13.01
CA LYS A 368 26.43 -3.78 12.35
C LYS A 368 25.92 -3.63 10.92
N GLU A 369 24.99 -2.72 10.68
CA GLU A 369 24.40 -2.49 9.36
C GLU A 369 25.38 -1.77 8.44
N VAL A 370 26.18 -0.85 8.97
CA VAL A 370 27.26 -0.21 8.21
C VAL A 370 28.33 -1.24 7.81
N GLN A 371 28.72 -2.14 8.72
CA GLN A 371 29.64 -3.23 8.41
C GLN A 371 29.07 -4.19 7.35
N ARG A 372 27.77 -4.50 7.40
CA ARG A 372 27.08 -5.28 6.37
C ARG A 372 27.19 -4.61 5.00
N LEU A 373 26.88 -3.32 4.91
CA LEU A 373 26.96 -2.56 3.66
C LEU A 373 28.39 -2.47 3.11
N ILE A 374 29.40 -2.29 3.97
CA ILE A 374 30.81 -2.31 3.59
C ILE A 374 31.15 -3.64 2.90
N LYS A 375 30.78 -4.77 3.52
CA LYS A 375 31.02 -6.10 2.97
C LYS A 375 30.34 -6.28 1.61
N GLU A 376 29.09 -5.86 1.48
CA GLU A 376 28.35 -5.92 0.22
C GLU A 376 29.03 -5.11 -0.89
N CYS A 377 29.49 -3.89 -0.57
CA CYS A 377 30.23 -3.04 -1.51
C CYS A 377 31.54 -3.71 -1.97
N GLU A 378 32.31 -4.28 -1.03
CA GLU A 378 33.54 -4.99 -1.37
C GLU A 378 33.29 -6.21 -2.28
N GLU A 379 32.26 -7.00 -1.99
CA GLU A 379 31.87 -8.14 -2.81
C GLU A 379 31.48 -7.70 -4.21
N GLN A 380 30.72 -6.61 -4.34
CA GLN A 380 30.32 -6.05 -5.63
C GLN A 380 31.53 -5.56 -6.44
N ILE A 381 32.51 -4.94 -5.78
CA ILE A 381 33.78 -4.54 -6.40
C ILE A 381 34.58 -5.75 -6.90
N LYS A 382 34.53 -6.89 -6.19
CA LYS A 382 35.23 -8.13 -6.53
C LYS A 382 34.54 -8.93 -7.66
N LYS A 383 33.20 -8.95 -7.74
CA LYS A 383 32.40 -9.76 -8.71
C LYS A 383 32.80 -9.57 -10.18
N ARG A 384 33.21 -8.37 -10.62
CA ARG A 384 33.65 -8.13 -12.02
C ARG A 384 35.13 -8.44 -12.33
N LYS A 385 36.00 -8.69 -11.34
CA LYS A 385 37.38 -9.17 -11.62
C LYS A 385 37.35 -10.59 -12.23
N LYS A 386 36.50 -11.48 -11.70
CA LYS A 386 36.35 -12.88 -12.18
C LYS A 386 35.73 -13.00 -13.58
N GLY A 387 34.89 -12.04 -13.99
CA GLY A 387 34.28 -12.02 -15.34
C GLY A 387 35.24 -11.61 -16.47
N LYS A 388 36.29 -10.84 -16.15
CA LYS A 388 37.36 -10.49 -17.12
C LYS A 388 38.48 -11.54 -17.17
N GLU A 389 38.74 -12.27 -16.09
CA GLU A 389 39.71 -13.38 -16.07
C GLU A 389 39.22 -14.59 -16.88
N LYS A 390 37.91 -14.89 -16.89
CA LYS A 390 37.35 -15.94 -17.76
C LYS A 390 37.37 -15.62 -19.27
N LYS A 391 37.53 -14.35 -19.66
CA LYS A 391 37.63 -13.92 -21.08
C LYS A 391 39.07 -13.76 -21.58
N LYS A 392 40.09 -14.02 -20.74
CA LYS A 392 41.52 -13.94 -21.11
C LYS A 392 42.21 -15.31 -21.19
N LYS A 393 41.49 -16.35 -21.62
CA LYS A 393 42.11 -17.54 -22.19
C LYS A 393 41.51 -17.85 -23.58
N PRO A 394 42.10 -17.35 -24.66
CA PRO A 394 42.30 -18.12 -25.87
C PRO A 394 43.59 -18.95 -25.72
N THR A 395 43.48 -20.18 -26.23
CA THR A 395 44.49 -21.21 -26.51
C THR A 395 45.92 -20.74 -26.77
#